data_AF-C7P196-F1
#
_entry.id   AF-C7P196-F1
#
_cell.length_a   1.000
_cell.length_b   1.000
_cell.length_c   1.000
_cell.angle_alpha   90.00
_cell.angle_beta   90.00
_cell.angle_gamma   90.00
#
_symmetry.space_group_name_H-M   'P 1'
#
loop_
_entity.id
_entity.type
_entity.pdbx_description
1 polymer ?
#
loop_
_entity_poly.entity_id
_entity_poly.type
_entity_poly.pdbx_seq_one_letter_code
_entity_poly.pdbx_strand_id
1 'polypeptide(L)' 'MSNSLIDVAVVGTIGYAVGLPAVAALGLPRAGLDWDPTGYGASTWLLLAVGGVWYSLVFAVPLVLLGFVFALPT' A
#
# COMPACT_ATOMS: atom_id res chain seq x y z
N MET A 1 10.25 -4.66 -23.46
CA MET A 1 8.88 -4.84 -22.94
C MET A 1 8.86 -5.20 -21.45
N SER A 2 9.63 -6.19 -20.98
CA SER A 2 9.67 -6.57 -19.56
C SER A 2 10.08 -5.43 -18.60
N ASN A 3 11.12 -4.65 -18.92
CA ASN A 3 11.64 -3.63 -17.99
C ASN A 3 10.69 -2.46 -17.75
N SER A 4 10.09 -1.90 -18.80
CA SER A 4 9.23 -0.72 -18.69
C SER A 4 7.94 -0.97 -17.92
N LEU A 5 7.36 -2.18 -18.03
CA LEU A 5 6.17 -2.54 -17.25
C LEU A 5 6.51 -2.69 -15.77
N ILE A 6 7.64 -3.33 -15.47
CA ILE A 6 8.14 -3.47 -14.10
C ILE A 6 8.48 -2.10 -13.51
N ASP A 7 9.12 -1.21 -14.27
CA ASP A 7 9.43 0.15 -13.84
C ASP A 7 8.17 0.93 -13.47
N VAL A 8 7.13 0.87 -14.32
CA VAL A 8 5.81 1.49 -14.02
C VAL A 8 5.17 0.85 -12.80
N ALA A 9 5.20 -0.48 -12.67
CA ALA A 9 4.63 -1.17 -11.52
C ALA A 9 5.35 -0.79 -10.22
N VAL A 10 6.68 -0.70 -10.23
CA VAL A 10 7.50 -0.29 -9.09
C VAL A 10 7.21 1.16 -8.72
N VAL A 11 7.29 2.09 -9.68
CA VAL A 11 7.03 3.52 -9.43
C VAL A 11 5.60 3.73 -8.95
N GLY A 12 4.63 3.07 -9.58
CA GLY A 12 3.22 3.11 -9.17
C GLY A 12 3.01 2.56 -7.77
N THR A 13 3.67 1.46 -7.42
CA THR A 13 3.60 0.87 -6.07
C THR A 13 4.22 1.79 -5.03
N ILE A 14 5.40 2.37 -5.29
CA ILE A 14 6.04 3.34 -4.37
C ILE A 14 5.15 4.58 -4.20
N GLY A 15 4.63 5.11 -5.31
CA GLY A 15 3.72 6.24 -5.31
C GLY A 15 2.46 5.96 -4.51
N TYR A 16 1.88 4.76 -4.62
CA TYR A 16 0.67 4.38 -3.91
C TYR A 16 0.91 4.06 -2.43
N ALA A 17 1.93 3.24 -2.12
CA ALA A 17 2.17 2.72 -0.78
C ALA A 17 2.88 3.73 0.14
N VAL A 18 3.64 4.67 -0.43
CA VAL A 18 4.44 5.64 0.34
C VAL A 18 4.09 7.07 -0.05
N GLY A 19 4.10 7.37 -1.36
CA GLY A 19 3.89 8.72 -1.87
C GLY A 19 2.54 9.31 -1.47
N LEU A 20 1.44 8.61 -1.76
CA LEU A 20 0.08 9.04 -1.44
C LEU A 20 -0.13 9.22 0.07
N PRO A 21 0.23 8.25 0.94
CA PRO A 21 0.17 8.45 2.39
C PRO A 21 0.98 9.65 2.87
N ALA A 22 2.19 9.86 2.38
CA ALA A 22 3.02 11.00 2.76
C ALA A 22 2.39 12.34 2.32
N VAL A 23 1.92 12.41 1.08
CA VAL A 23 1.23 13.61 0.55
C VAL A 23 -0.07 13.85 1.32
N ALA A 24 -0.84 12.83 1.67
CA ALA A 24 -2.06 12.98 2.47
C ALA A 24 -1.75 13.47 3.89
N ALA A 25 -0.79 12.84 4.57
CA ALA A 25 -0.40 13.20 5.94
C ALA A 25 0.11 14.65 6.05
N LEU A 26 0.81 15.14 5.02
CA LEU A 26 1.32 16.52 5.00
C LEU A 26 0.31 17.51 4.38
N GLY A 27 -0.43 17.09 3.37
CA GLY A 27 -1.28 17.95 2.55
C GLY A 27 -2.65 18.21 3.14
N LEU A 28 -3.32 17.18 3.66
CA LEU A 28 -4.69 17.29 4.19
C LEU A 28 -4.81 18.32 5.33
N PRO A 29 -3.87 18.39 6.31
CA PRO A 29 -3.92 19.41 7.35
C PRO A 29 -3.87 20.84 6.80
N ARG A 30 -3.15 21.07 5.69
CA ARG A 30 -3.08 22.40 5.05
C ARG A 30 -4.39 22.81 4.36
N ALA A 31 -5.23 21.83 4.02
CA ALA A 31 -6.58 22.05 3.51
C ALA A 31 -7.64 22.06 4.63
N GLY A 32 -7.23 21.95 5.90
CA GLY A 32 -8.15 21.84 7.04
C GLY A 32 -8.93 20.52 7.09
N LEU A 33 -8.47 19.49 6.37
CA LEU A 33 -9.09 18.17 6.36
C LEU A 33 -8.34 17.24 7.33
N ASP A 34 -9.11 16.54 8.16
CA ASP A 34 -8.62 15.45 9.00
C ASP A 34 -9.15 14.13 8.47
N TRP A 35 -8.24 13.19 8.19
CA TRP A 35 -8.64 11.85 7.75
C TRP A 35 -9.00 10.92 8.90
N ASP A 36 -8.57 11.24 10.13
CA ASP A 36 -8.97 10.52 11.33
C ASP A 36 -9.57 11.45 12.41
N PRO A 37 -10.88 11.72 12.33
CA PRO A 37 -11.59 12.52 13.33
C PRO A 37 -11.58 11.91 14.74
N THR A 38 -11.14 10.65 14.91
CA THR A 38 -11.05 9.99 16.22
C THR A 38 -9.76 10.30 16.98
N GLY A 39 -8.90 11.15 16.41
CA GLY A 39 -7.75 11.71 17.10
C GLY A 39 -6.51 10.83 17.10
N TYR A 40 -6.34 9.97 16.08
CA TYR A 40 -5.11 9.20 15.86
C TYR A 40 -4.76 8.25 17.03
N GLY A 41 -5.78 7.80 17.75
CA GLY A 41 -5.65 6.92 18.90
C GLY A 41 -5.27 5.48 18.53
N ALA A 42 -5.10 4.63 19.55
CA ALA A 42 -4.70 3.23 19.36
C ALA A 42 -5.65 2.45 18.42
N SER A 43 -6.94 2.76 18.43
CA SER A 43 -7.94 2.14 17.55
C SER A 43 -7.66 2.37 16.07
N THR A 44 -7.22 3.57 15.69
CA THR A 44 -6.90 3.92 14.29
C THR A 44 -5.73 3.09 13.79
N TRP A 45 -4.66 3.05 14.58
CA TRP A 45 -3.47 2.29 14.22
C TRP A 45 -3.73 0.79 14.21
N LEU A 46 -4.56 0.30 15.13
CA LEU A 46 -4.97 -1.11 15.14
C LEU A 46 -5.79 -1.44 13.89
N LEU A 47 -6.71 -0.57 13.47
CA LEU A 47 -7.47 -0.74 12.24
C LEU A 47 -6.56 -0.77 11.01
N LEU A 48 -5.59 0.13 10.92
CA LEU A 48 -4.62 0.14 9.82
C LEU A 48 -3.74 -1.11 9.82
N ALA A 49 -3.21 -1.51 10.97
CA ALA A 49 -2.37 -2.68 11.09
C ALA A 49 -3.13 -3.96 10.75
N VAL A 50 -4.32 -4.16 11.32
CA VAL A 50 -5.17 -5.32 11.05
C VAL A 50 -5.63 -5.34 9.60
N GLY A 51 -6.05 -4.20 9.05
CA GLY A 51 -6.41 -4.08 7.64
C GLY A 51 -5.25 -4.40 6.70
N GLY A 52 -4.04 -3.92 7.02
CA GLY A 52 -2.82 -4.21 6.28
C GLY A 52 -2.43 -5.70 6.33
N VAL A 53 -2.53 -6.32 7.52
CA VAL A 53 -2.31 -7.76 7.68
C VAL A 53 -3.35 -8.55 6.88
N TRP A 54 -4.63 -8.20 7.00
CA TRP A 54 -5.72 -8.84 6.26
C TRP A 54 -5.51 -8.75 4.74
N TYR A 55 -5.26 -7.56 4.22
CA TYR A 55 -4.95 -7.34 2.81
C TYR A 55 -3.75 -8.17 2.35
N SER A 56 -2.68 -8.20 3.15
CA SER A 56 -1.46 -8.93 2.82
C SER A 56 -1.73 -10.44 2.72
N LEU A 57 -2.46 -10.99 3.69
CA LEU A 57 -2.77 -12.42 3.75
C LEU A 57 -3.72 -12.86 2.62
N VAL A 58 -4.75 -12.06 2.32
CA VAL A 58 -5.80 -12.44 1.37
C VAL A 58 -5.41 -12.13 -0.07
N PHE A 59 -4.58 -11.12 -0.31
CA PHE A 59 -4.31 -10.64 -1.66
C PHE A 59 -2.82 -10.60 -2.02
N ALA A 60 -2.01 -9.83 -1.29
CA ALA A 60 -0.64 -9.57 -1.71
C ALA A 60 0.24 -10.83 -1.69
N VAL A 61 0.21 -11.60 -0.60
CA VAL A 61 1.01 -12.83 -0.45
C VAL A 61 0.60 -13.87 -1.50
N PRO A 62 -0.69 -14.20 -1.70
CA PRO A 62 -1.09 -15.13 -2.77
C PRO A 62 -0.62 -14.72 -4.16
N LEU A 63 -0.72 -13.43 -4.51
CA LEU A 63 -0.25 -12.91 -5.80
C LEU A 63 1.26 -13.03 -5.99
N VAL A 64 2.04 -12.72 -4.95
CA VAL A 64 3.50 -12.88 -4.98
C VAL A 64 3.89 -14.35 -5.14
N LEU A 65 3.26 -15.25 -4.38
CA LEU A 65 3.50 -16.69 -4.49
C LEU A 65 3.15 -17.22 -5.89
N LEU A 66 2.01 -16.79 -6.44
CA LEU A 66 1.62 -17.12 -7.81
C LEU A 66 2.65 -16.61 -8.84
N GLY A 67 3.15 -15.38 -8.63
CA GLY A 67 4.23 -14.81 -9.44
C GLY A 67 5.49 -15.67 -9.41
N PHE A 68 5.91 -16.16 -8.24
CA PHE A 68 7.05 -17.08 -8.14
C PHE A 68 6.82 -18.38 -8.89
N VAL A 69 5.64 -19.00 -8.76
CA VAL A 69 5.31 -20.24 -9.49
C VAL A 69 5.45 -20.04 -11.00
N PHE A 70 4.95 -18.92 -11.54
CA PHE A 70 5.07 -18.61 -12.97
C PHE A 70 6.47 -18.18 -13.42
N ALA A 71 7.33 -17.76 -12.49
CA ALA A 71 8.72 -17.38 -12.79
C ALA A 71 9.69 -18.58 -12.79
N LEU A 72 9.28 -19.74 -12.26
CA LEU A 72 10.10 -20.94 -12.29
C LEU A 72 10.21 -21.48 -13.74
N PRO A 73 11.41 -21.91 -14.17
CA PRO A 73 11.56 -22.57 -15.45
C PRO A 73 10.81 -23.91 -15.42
N THR A 74 10.09 -24.21 -16.50
CA THR A 74 9.40 -25.49 -16.73
C THR A 74 10.37 -26.61 -17.05
#